data_AF-A0A957LAX0-F1
#
_entry.id   AF-A0A957LAX0-F1
#
_cell.length_a   1.000
_cell.length_b   1.000
_cell.length_c   1.000
_cell.angle_alpha   90.00
_cell.angle_beta   90.00
_cell.angle_gamma   90.00
#
_symmetry.space_group_name_H-M   'P 1'
#
loop_
_entity.id
_entity.type
_entity.pdbx_description
1 polymer ?
#
loop_
_entity_poly.entity_id
_entity_poly.type
_entity_poly.pdbx_seq_one_letter_code
_entity_poly.pdbx_strand_id
1 'polypeptide(L)'
;MAALIPKMMLRQLYTYASLENTAAGVQFSIKNRLSDAKLTEILKIKINDQEIPLSDIDLLIDGHTYPADIVQPNKPLDFDLRQIINIRVDIPALPLGKHKIDISVRTKPFGKLSFDVEDSISEKSDMVRIPRDEHDNFSDSAIKQRQKFVEEYTGAKLQHVSHYSFDPHVLSGNIENFTGVAQIPLG
;
A
#
# COMPACT_ATOMS: atom_id res chain seq x y z
N MET A 1 23.77 -20.09 7.96
CA MET A 1 23.01 -20.68 6.83
C MET A 1 21.88 -19.73 6.50
N ALA A 2 21.73 -19.31 5.24
CA ALA A 2 20.56 -18.54 4.84
C ALA A 2 19.34 -19.47 4.89
N ALA A 3 18.35 -19.13 5.71
CA ALA A 3 17.10 -19.88 5.77
C ALA A 3 16.42 -19.85 4.39
N LEU A 4 15.90 -20.98 3.94
CA LEU A 4 15.15 -21.04 2.68
C LEU A 4 13.82 -20.31 2.88
N ILE A 5 13.71 -19.08 2.35
CA ILE A 5 12.49 -18.30 2.44
C ILE A 5 11.54 -18.75 1.32
N PRO A 6 10.31 -19.21 1.63
CA PRO A 6 9.34 -19.61 0.62
C PRO A 6 9.01 -18.47 -0.35
N LYS A 7 8.87 -18.78 -1.64
CA LYS A 7 8.57 -17.79 -2.69
C LYS A 7 7.30 -16.98 -2.40
N MET A 8 6.28 -17.59 -1.78
CA MET A 8 5.06 -16.89 -1.39
C MET A 8 5.31 -15.82 -0.32
N MET A 9 6.18 -16.07 0.67
CA MET A 9 6.54 -15.04 1.65
C MET A 9 7.33 -13.90 1.02
N LEU A 10 8.20 -14.20 0.04
CA LEU A 10 8.91 -13.15 -0.70
C LEU A 10 7.95 -12.24 -1.47
N ARG A 11 6.92 -12.81 -2.11
CA ARG A 11 5.87 -12.02 -2.79
C ARG A 11 5.09 -11.12 -1.82
N GLN A 12 4.96 -11.50 -0.54
CA GLN A 12 4.32 -10.65 0.47
C GLN A 12 5.13 -9.40 0.79
N LEU A 13 6.40 -9.31 0.41
CA LEU A 13 7.16 -8.06 0.49
C LEU A 13 6.59 -7.00 -0.44
N TYR A 14 5.96 -7.38 -1.55
CA TYR A 14 5.30 -6.42 -2.42
C TYR A 14 4.01 -5.88 -1.77
N THR A 15 3.81 -4.57 -1.86
CA THR A 15 2.55 -3.94 -1.45
C THR A 15 1.57 -4.01 -2.60
N TYR A 16 0.55 -4.85 -2.48
CA TYR A 16 -0.49 -5.00 -3.49
C TYR A 16 -1.17 -3.65 -3.80
N ALA A 17 -1.48 -3.41 -5.08
CA ALA A 17 -2.06 -2.16 -5.59
C ALA A 17 -1.19 -0.92 -5.28
N SER A 18 0.13 -1.09 -5.24
CA SER A 18 1.08 0.02 -5.10
C SER A 18 1.62 0.51 -6.43
N LEU A 19 1.49 -0.27 -7.51
CA LEU A 19 1.92 0.15 -8.84
C LEU A 19 1.09 1.33 -9.33
N GLU A 20 1.74 2.45 -9.59
CA GLU A 20 1.10 3.64 -10.13
C GLU A 20 2.01 4.41 -11.08
N ASN A 21 1.38 5.13 -12.02
CA ASN A 21 2.04 6.18 -12.79
C ASN A 21 2.08 7.48 -11.96
N THR A 22 3.25 8.10 -11.92
CA THR A 22 3.50 9.39 -11.26
C THR A 22 4.01 10.40 -12.29
N ALA A 23 4.14 11.67 -11.89
CA ALA A 23 4.74 12.70 -12.74
C ALA A 23 6.24 12.46 -13.02
N ALA A 24 6.91 11.65 -12.20
CA ALA A 24 8.36 11.40 -12.26
C ALA A 24 8.68 9.95 -12.69
N GLY A 25 7.75 9.28 -13.37
CA GLY A 25 7.89 7.89 -13.82
C GLY A 25 6.91 6.96 -13.12
N VAL A 26 7.28 5.67 -13.03
CA VAL A 26 6.43 4.63 -12.45
C VAL A 26 6.89 4.33 -11.03
N GLN A 27 5.98 4.11 -10.11
CA GLN A 27 6.29 3.81 -8.72
C GLN A 27 5.57 2.56 -8.24
N PHE A 28 6.21 1.81 -7.35
CA PHE A 28 5.58 0.74 -6.56
C PHE A 28 6.29 0.61 -5.21
N SER A 29 5.71 -0.13 -4.27
CA SER A 29 6.23 -0.20 -2.89
C SER A 29 6.52 -1.62 -2.45
N ILE A 30 7.65 -1.80 -1.77
CA ILE A 30 7.93 -3.02 -1.00
C ILE A 30 7.91 -2.69 0.50
N LYS A 31 7.35 -3.59 1.30
CA LYS A 31 7.29 -3.50 2.75
C LYS A 31 7.98 -4.70 3.37
N ASN A 32 8.90 -4.48 4.31
CA ASN A 32 9.48 -5.60 5.01
C ASN A 32 8.43 -6.26 5.92
N ARG A 33 8.13 -7.54 5.65
CA ARG A 33 7.24 -8.40 6.45
C ARG A 33 7.96 -9.60 7.05
N LEU A 34 9.29 -9.60 7.03
CA LEU A 34 10.15 -10.65 7.58
C LEU A 34 10.59 -10.26 9.00
N SER A 35 11.89 -10.05 9.22
CA SER A 35 12.47 -9.44 10.42
C SER A 35 13.36 -8.28 10.02
N ASP A 36 13.90 -7.55 11.00
CA ASP A 36 14.82 -6.45 10.74
C ASP A 36 15.95 -6.88 9.81
N ALA A 37 16.17 -6.06 8.78
CA ALA A 37 17.09 -6.35 7.71
C ALA A 37 17.79 -5.08 7.24
N LYS A 38 18.91 -5.27 6.56
CA LYS A 38 19.63 -4.23 5.86
C LYS A 38 19.65 -4.56 4.37
N LEU A 39 19.18 -3.65 3.54
CA LEU A 39 19.27 -3.73 2.09
C LEU A 39 20.70 -3.40 1.67
N THR A 40 21.38 -4.37 1.07
CA THR A 40 22.80 -4.24 0.72
C THR A 40 23.05 -4.05 -0.77
N GLU A 41 22.08 -4.38 -1.63
CA GLU A 41 22.25 -4.33 -3.08
C GLU A 41 20.88 -4.42 -3.78
N ILE A 42 20.63 -3.57 -4.78
CA ILE A 42 19.58 -3.80 -5.78
C ILE A 42 20.21 -4.60 -6.92
N LEU A 43 19.83 -5.86 -7.08
CA LEU A 43 20.40 -6.72 -8.11
C LEU A 43 19.70 -6.54 -9.45
N LYS A 44 18.37 -6.40 -9.43
CA LYS A 44 17.55 -6.38 -10.64
C LYS A 44 16.14 -5.89 -10.34
N ILE A 45 15.63 -5.03 -11.21
CA ILE A 45 14.21 -4.69 -11.31
C ILE A 45 13.81 -4.81 -12.77
N LYS A 46 12.72 -5.55 -13.04
CA LYS A 46 12.09 -5.59 -14.37
C LYS A 46 10.63 -5.25 -14.29
N ILE A 47 10.13 -4.60 -15.33
CA ILE A 47 8.71 -4.40 -15.57
C ILE A 47 8.41 -4.90 -16.98
N ASN A 48 7.41 -5.79 -17.13
CA ASN A 48 7.02 -6.38 -18.41
C ASN A 48 8.23 -6.95 -19.20
N ASP A 49 9.06 -7.72 -18.50
CA ASP A 49 10.30 -8.34 -18.98
C ASP A 49 11.44 -7.39 -19.38
N GLN A 50 11.20 -6.08 -19.42
CA GLN A 50 12.21 -5.05 -19.62
C GLN A 50 12.97 -4.77 -18.31
N GLU A 51 14.29 -4.90 -18.35
CA GLU A 51 15.16 -4.59 -17.22
C GLU A 51 15.41 -3.09 -17.13
N ILE A 52 15.26 -2.55 -15.93
CA ILE A 52 15.47 -1.12 -15.67
C ILE A 52 16.92 -0.91 -15.21
N PRO A 53 17.69 -0.01 -15.85
CA PRO A 53 19.03 0.35 -15.39
C PRO A 53 19.00 0.92 -13.97
N LEU A 54 20.00 0.59 -13.14
CA LEU A 54 20.06 1.12 -11.76
C LEU A 54 20.15 2.65 -11.69
N SER A 55 20.64 3.30 -12.75
CA SER A 55 20.66 4.77 -12.88
C SER A 55 19.27 5.39 -12.92
N ASP A 56 18.27 4.60 -13.32
CA ASP A 56 16.90 5.04 -13.56
C ASP A 56 16.01 4.61 -12.40
N ILE A 57 16.58 4.27 -11.24
CA ILE A 57 15.89 3.75 -10.07
C ILE A 57 16.24 4.58 -8.83
N ASP A 58 15.22 5.12 -8.19
CA ASP A 58 15.30 5.78 -6.91
C ASP A 58 14.53 5.01 -5.83
N LEU A 59 15.08 4.99 -4.63
CA LEU A 59 14.47 4.45 -3.42
C LEU A 59 14.02 5.61 -2.54
N LEU A 60 12.73 5.70 -2.25
CA LEU A 60 12.16 6.69 -1.36
C LEU A 60 11.79 6.03 -0.03
N ILE A 61 12.43 6.49 1.05
CA ILE A 61 12.32 5.95 2.40
C ILE A 61 12.16 7.12 3.36
N ASP A 62 11.09 7.14 4.15
CA ASP A 62 10.83 8.17 5.18
C ASP A 62 10.98 9.63 4.68
N GLY A 63 10.59 9.88 3.42
CA GLY A 63 10.65 11.20 2.78
C GLY A 63 12.00 11.56 2.15
N HIS A 64 13.02 10.70 2.30
CA HIS A 64 14.32 10.85 1.65
C HIS A 64 14.38 10.04 0.37
N THR A 65 15.10 10.53 -0.64
CA THR A 65 15.32 9.85 -1.92
C THR A 65 16.78 9.43 -2.02
N TYR A 66 17.01 8.18 -2.42
CA TYR A 66 18.31 7.56 -2.57
C TYR A 66 18.43 6.91 -3.95
N PRO A 67 19.43 7.25 -4.77
CA PRO A 67 19.69 6.51 -6.00
C PRO A 67 20.00 5.04 -5.70
N ALA A 68 19.57 4.10 -6.54
CA ALA A 68 19.72 2.68 -6.26
C ALA A 68 21.20 2.21 -6.19
N ASP A 69 22.11 2.89 -6.90
CA ASP A 69 23.54 2.55 -6.98
C ASP A 69 24.34 2.86 -5.70
N ILE A 70 23.80 3.69 -4.80
CA ILE A 70 24.44 3.99 -3.52
C ILE A 70 24.33 2.82 -2.54
N VAL A 71 23.39 1.90 -2.78
CA VAL A 71 23.08 0.78 -1.90
C VAL A 71 24.10 -0.33 -2.15
N GLN A 72 25.08 -0.41 -1.26
CA GLN A 72 26.22 -1.32 -1.41
C GLN A 72 26.48 -2.06 -0.10
N PRO A 73 27.21 -3.21 -0.13
CA PRO A 73 27.49 -3.98 1.08
C PRO A 73 28.23 -3.21 2.20
N ASN A 74 28.98 -2.15 1.84
CA ASN A 74 29.69 -1.26 2.75
C ASN A 74 28.86 -0.04 3.20
N LYS A 75 27.75 0.26 2.51
CA LYS A 75 26.82 1.34 2.82
C LYS A 75 25.37 0.84 2.61
N PRO A 76 24.91 -0.08 3.47
CA PRO A 76 23.56 -0.61 3.34
C PRO A 76 22.51 0.42 3.76
N LEU A 77 21.29 0.25 3.27
CA LEU A 77 20.12 0.98 3.75
C LEU A 77 19.34 0.12 4.75
N ASP A 78 18.68 0.80 5.68
CA ASP A 78 17.76 0.16 6.61
C ASP A 78 16.56 -0.38 5.84
N PHE A 79 16.17 -1.62 6.18
CA PHE A 79 14.94 -2.23 5.73
C PHE A 79 14.37 -2.99 6.92
N ASP A 80 14.09 -2.27 7.99
CA ASP A 80 13.66 -2.82 9.28
C ASP A 80 12.21 -3.36 9.19
N LEU A 81 11.75 -4.14 10.16
CA LEU A 81 10.42 -4.74 10.14
C LEU A 81 9.33 -3.66 9.98
N ARG A 82 8.43 -3.87 9.01
CA ARG A 82 7.34 -2.96 8.60
C ARG A 82 7.79 -1.69 7.85
N GLN A 83 9.09 -1.46 7.67
CA GLN A 83 9.56 -0.34 6.86
C GLN A 83 9.12 -0.51 5.41
N ILE A 84 8.76 0.60 4.78
CA ILE A 84 8.31 0.66 3.39
C ILE A 84 9.38 1.38 2.58
N ILE A 85 9.76 0.79 1.46
CA ILE A 85 10.59 1.42 0.44
C ILE A 85 9.72 1.61 -0.79
N ASN A 86 9.49 2.86 -1.18
CA ASN A 86 8.89 3.14 -2.48
C ASN A 86 10.00 3.15 -3.52
N ILE A 87 9.82 2.39 -4.58
CA ILE A 87 10.75 2.27 -5.69
C ILE A 87 10.15 3.08 -6.83
N ARG A 88 10.83 4.16 -7.20
CA ARG A 88 10.49 4.96 -8.39
C ARG A 88 11.44 4.59 -9.50
N VAL A 89 10.88 4.31 -10.67
CA VAL A 89 11.63 4.03 -11.88
C VAL A 89 11.34 5.09 -12.94
N ASP A 90 12.38 5.69 -13.50
CA ASP A 90 12.29 6.73 -14.53
C ASP A 90 12.06 6.09 -15.90
N ILE A 91 10.80 5.70 -16.13
CA ILE A 91 10.32 5.17 -17.41
C ILE A 91 9.01 5.87 -17.80
N PRO A 92 8.64 5.84 -19.09
CA PRO A 92 7.32 6.31 -19.52
C PRO A 92 6.18 5.63 -18.76
N ALA A 93 5.07 6.36 -18.60
CA ALA A 93 3.87 5.84 -17.98
C ALA A 93 3.44 4.51 -18.63
N LEU A 94 3.14 3.53 -17.79
CA LEU A 94 2.66 2.23 -18.23
C LEU A 94 1.19 2.34 -18.65
N PRO A 95 0.76 1.58 -19.67
CA PRO A 95 -0.65 1.45 -20.03
C PRO A 95 -1.52 0.99 -18.86
N LEU A 96 -2.83 1.18 -18.97
CA LEU A 96 -3.77 0.57 -18.03
C LEU A 96 -3.75 -0.96 -18.18
N GLY A 97 -3.93 -1.66 -17.07
CA GLY A 97 -3.98 -3.12 -17.03
C GLY A 97 -2.90 -3.71 -16.14
N LYS A 98 -2.61 -5.00 -16.38
CA LYS A 98 -1.71 -5.80 -15.56
C LYS A 98 -0.28 -5.68 -16.04
N HIS A 99 0.65 -5.58 -15.10
CA HIS A 99 2.08 -5.51 -15.32
C HIS A 99 2.79 -6.52 -14.42
N LYS A 100 3.73 -7.25 -15.03
CA LYS A 100 4.60 -8.16 -14.28
C LYS A 100 5.81 -7.38 -13.79
N ILE A 101 6.13 -7.54 -12.51
CA ILE A 101 7.28 -6.91 -11.87
C ILE A 101 8.18 -8.01 -11.30
N ASP A 102 9.43 -8.07 -11.76
CA ASP A 102 10.44 -8.97 -11.21
C ASP A 102 11.42 -8.16 -10.35
N ILE A 103 11.57 -8.54 -9.08
CA ILE A 103 12.44 -7.86 -8.13
C ILE A 103 13.49 -8.84 -7.63
N SER A 104 14.75 -8.42 -7.65
CA SER A 104 15.83 -9.11 -6.96
C SER A 104 16.71 -8.13 -6.20
N VAL A 105 16.87 -8.40 -4.91
CA VAL A 105 17.69 -7.60 -4.00
C VAL A 105 18.54 -8.50 -3.12
N ARG A 106 19.61 -7.96 -2.54
CA ARG A 106 20.39 -8.63 -1.50
C ARG A 106 20.17 -7.92 -0.18
N THR A 107 19.96 -8.70 0.87
CA THR A 107 19.79 -8.18 2.23
C THR A 107 20.66 -8.95 3.21
N LYS A 108 20.93 -8.35 4.37
CA LYS A 108 21.38 -9.05 5.57
C LYS A 108 20.22 -9.07 6.57
N PRO A 109 19.94 -10.20 7.25
CA PRO A 109 20.67 -11.47 7.20
C PRO A 109 20.23 -12.43 6.08
N PHE A 110 19.20 -12.10 5.30
CA PHE A 110 18.49 -13.08 4.47
C PHE A 110 19.16 -13.47 3.15
N GLY A 111 20.19 -12.74 2.72
CA GLY A 111 20.87 -12.99 1.45
C GLY A 111 20.05 -12.50 0.25
N LYS A 112 20.07 -13.25 -0.85
CA LYS A 112 19.38 -12.87 -2.08
C LYS A 112 17.88 -13.15 -1.97
N LEU A 113 17.07 -12.11 -2.11
CA LEU A 113 15.61 -12.18 -2.22
C LEU A 113 15.26 -11.97 -3.68
N SER A 114 14.53 -12.90 -4.30
CA SER A 114 14.11 -12.80 -5.70
C SER A 114 12.70 -13.32 -5.86
N PHE A 115 11.82 -12.49 -6.40
CA PHE A 115 10.42 -12.81 -6.59
C PHE A 115 9.81 -11.99 -7.71
N ASP A 116 8.72 -12.49 -8.26
CA ASP A 116 7.91 -11.86 -9.29
C ASP A 116 6.49 -11.66 -8.77
N VAL A 117 5.86 -10.56 -9.14
CA VAL A 117 4.45 -10.23 -8.85
C VAL A 117 3.76 -9.70 -10.10
N GLU A 118 2.44 -9.73 -10.08
CA GLU A 118 1.61 -9.01 -11.05
C GLU A 118 0.81 -7.97 -10.27
N ASP A 119 0.86 -6.72 -10.70
CA ASP A 119 0.00 -5.64 -10.19
C ASP A 119 -0.65 -4.92 -11.36
N SER A 120 -1.68 -4.12 -11.10
CA SER A 120 -2.41 -3.43 -12.15
C SER A 120 -2.45 -1.93 -11.96
N ILE A 121 -2.25 -1.20 -13.04
CA ILE A 121 -2.58 0.22 -13.10
C ILE A 121 -4.01 0.31 -13.64
N SER A 122 -4.93 0.69 -12.78
CA SER A 122 -6.25 1.14 -13.20
C SER A 122 -6.23 2.65 -13.42
N GLU A 123 -7.27 3.18 -14.06
CA GLU A 123 -7.51 4.61 -13.99
C GLU A 123 -7.51 5.02 -12.51
N LYS A 124 -6.78 6.09 -12.17
CA LYS A 124 -7.03 6.80 -10.92
C LYS A 124 -8.45 7.34 -11.05
N SER A 125 -9.43 6.51 -10.70
CA SER A 125 -10.72 7.07 -10.39
C SER A 125 -10.47 8.00 -9.21
N ASP A 126 -10.92 9.24 -9.33
CA ASP A 126 -11.25 10.08 -8.17
C ASP A 126 -12.41 9.39 -7.44
N MET A 127 -12.15 8.17 -6.97
CA MET A 127 -13.07 7.35 -6.25
C MET A 127 -13.32 8.12 -4.98
N VAL A 128 -14.49 8.74 -4.92
CA VAL A 128 -14.91 9.54 -3.79
C VAL A 128 -14.86 8.61 -2.57
N ARG A 129 -13.84 8.81 -1.71
CA ARG A 129 -13.60 7.96 -0.56
C ARG A 129 -14.56 8.35 0.56
N ILE A 130 -15.10 7.34 1.22
CA ILE A 130 -15.87 7.53 2.44
C ILE A 130 -14.93 8.10 3.51
N PRO A 131 -15.28 9.21 4.19
CA PRO A 131 -14.49 9.75 5.27
C PRO A 131 -14.21 8.72 6.36
N ARG A 132 -12.96 8.67 6.80
CA ARG A 132 -12.45 7.74 7.81
C ARG A 132 -11.51 8.50 8.74
N ASP A 133 -11.68 8.28 10.04
CA ASP A 133 -10.74 8.76 11.06
C ASP A 133 -9.77 7.64 11.42
N GLU A 134 -8.47 7.92 11.38
CA GLU A 134 -7.41 6.93 11.66
C GLU A 134 -7.21 6.67 13.16
N HIS A 135 -7.65 7.59 14.03
CA HIS A 135 -7.50 7.47 15.49
C HIS A 135 -8.75 6.85 16.12
N ASP A 136 -9.93 7.37 15.79
CA ASP A 136 -11.22 6.87 16.28
C ASP A 136 -12.32 6.99 15.21
N ASN A 137 -12.46 5.92 14.43
CA ASN A 137 -13.43 5.82 13.36
C ASN A 137 -14.89 5.59 13.81
N PHE A 138 -15.11 5.40 15.11
CA PHE A 138 -16.43 5.14 15.73
C PHE A 138 -16.90 6.32 16.61
N SER A 139 -16.11 7.38 16.70
CA SER A 139 -16.51 8.65 17.31
C SER A 139 -17.75 9.26 16.63
N ASP A 140 -18.54 10.01 17.42
CA ASP A 140 -19.70 10.75 16.91
C ASP A 140 -19.33 11.71 15.76
N SER A 141 -18.13 12.31 15.80
CA SER A 141 -17.62 13.18 14.74
C SER A 141 -17.39 12.42 13.44
N ALA A 142 -16.72 11.26 13.50
CA ALA A 142 -16.45 10.44 12.33
C ALA A 142 -17.76 9.93 11.69
N ILE A 143 -18.70 9.49 12.52
CA ILE A 143 -20.01 9.00 12.07
C ILE A 143 -20.83 10.14 11.43
N LYS A 144 -20.87 11.34 12.04
CA LYS A 144 -21.58 12.50 11.47
C LYS A 144 -20.96 12.95 10.15
N GLN A 145 -19.64 12.98 10.04
CA GLN A 145 -18.96 13.31 8.79
C GLN A 145 -19.36 12.34 7.68
N ARG A 146 -19.46 11.05 8.01
CA ARG A 146 -19.89 10.01 7.09
C ARG A 146 -21.36 10.10 6.71
N GLN A 147 -22.25 10.39 7.67
CA GLN A 147 -23.66 10.65 7.40
C GLN A 147 -23.82 11.82 6.44
N LYS A 148 -23.13 12.94 6.70
CA LYS A 148 -23.14 14.12 5.83
C LYS A 148 -22.63 13.77 4.43
N PHE A 149 -21.54 13.03 4.35
CA PHE A 149 -20.99 12.54 3.10
C PHE A 149 -22.01 11.72 2.30
N VAL A 150 -22.72 10.79 2.93
CA VAL A 150 -23.76 9.98 2.26
C VAL A 150 -24.90 10.87 1.76
N GLU A 151 -25.34 11.85 2.55
CA GLU A 151 -26.39 12.78 2.10
C GLU A 151 -25.93 13.64 0.91
N GLU A 152 -24.70 14.17 0.96
CA GLU A 152 -24.13 14.98 -0.12
C GLU A 152 -23.92 14.16 -1.40
N TYR A 153 -23.43 12.93 -1.26
CA TYR A 153 -23.14 12.06 -2.39
C TYR A 153 -24.41 11.52 -3.06
N THR A 154 -25.44 11.18 -2.27
CA THR A 154 -26.68 10.57 -2.78
C THR A 154 -27.80 11.57 -3.06
N GLY A 155 -27.73 12.78 -2.48
CA GLY A 155 -28.82 13.75 -2.46
C GLY A 155 -30.02 13.36 -1.55
N ALA A 156 -29.96 12.20 -0.89
CA ALA A 156 -31.01 11.72 0.00
C ALA A 156 -30.77 12.15 1.46
N LYS A 157 -31.85 12.30 2.24
CA LYS A 157 -31.76 12.61 3.68
C LYS A 157 -31.86 11.36 4.54
N LEU A 158 -30.95 11.20 5.50
CA LEU A 158 -30.90 10.05 6.42
C LEU A 158 -31.81 10.28 7.64
N GLN A 159 -33.13 10.28 7.43
CA GLN A 159 -34.10 10.61 8.48
C GLN A 159 -34.25 9.53 9.57
N HIS A 160 -34.28 8.25 9.19
CA HIS A 160 -34.60 7.15 10.10
C HIS A 160 -33.40 6.29 10.48
N VAL A 161 -32.38 6.29 9.63
CA VAL A 161 -31.23 5.38 9.79
C VAL A 161 -30.06 6.01 10.51
N SER A 162 -30.02 7.33 10.66
CA SER A 162 -28.93 8.04 11.34
C SER A 162 -28.97 7.91 12.86
N HIS A 163 -30.12 7.54 13.42
CA HIS A 163 -30.32 7.45 14.87
C HIS A 163 -30.13 6.01 15.39
N TYR A 164 -29.28 5.88 16.41
CA TYR A 164 -28.96 4.64 17.10
C TYR A 164 -28.80 4.90 18.60
N SER A 165 -28.93 3.86 19.41
CA SER A 165 -29.00 3.96 20.89
C SER A 165 -27.98 3.06 21.61
N PHE A 166 -26.85 2.77 20.97
CA PHE A 166 -25.77 1.96 21.53
C PHE A 166 -24.41 2.59 21.20
N ASP A 167 -23.37 2.18 21.93
CA ASP A 167 -21.99 2.61 21.69
C ASP A 167 -21.47 2.03 20.35
N PRO A 168 -21.16 2.88 19.34
CA PRO A 168 -20.69 2.41 18.04
C PRO A 168 -19.43 1.54 18.08
N HIS A 169 -18.60 1.65 19.13
CA HIS A 169 -17.38 0.87 19.28
C HIS A 169 -17.62 -0.63 19.32
N VAL A 170 -18.82 -1.08 19.71
CA VAL A 170 -19.18 -2.51 19.71
C VAL A 170 -19.21 -3.11 18.30
N LEU A 171 -19.26 -2.28 17.26
CA LEU A 171 -19.27 -2.69 15.87
C LEU A 171 -17.86 -2.87 15.29
N SER A 172 -16.82 -2.53 16.05
CA SER A 172 -15.43 -2.67 15.63
C SER A 172 -15.13 -4.11 15.19
N GLY A 173 -14.46 -4.24 14.05
CA GLY A 173 -14.17 -5.51 13.39
C GLY A 173 -15.31 -6.09 12.54
N ASN A 174 -16.56 -5.62 12.70
CA ASN A 174 -17.72 -6.11 11.93
C ASN A 174 -18.20 -5.07 10.91
N ILE A 175 -18.15 -3.78 11.25
CA ILE A 175 -18.59 -2.69 10.39
C ILE A 175 -17.47 -1.65 10.32
N GLU A 176 -16.80 -1.55 9.19
CA GLU A 176 -15.63 -0.67 9.04
C GLU A 176 -16.00 0.81 9.05
N ASN A 177 -17.10 1.18 8.38
CA ASN A 177 -17.52 2.56 8.16
C ASN A 177 -18.97 2.77 8.62
N PHE A 178 -19.20 2.59 9.93
CA PHE A 178 -20.54 2.72 10.51
C PHE A 178 -21.16 4.10 10.23
N THR A 179 -22.40 4.11 9.74
CA THR A 179 -23.12 5.33 9.37
C THR A 179 -24.49 5.42 10.05
N GLY A 180 -25.06 4.29 10.47
CA GLY A 180 -26.44 4.24 10.95
C GLY A 180 -26.98 2.82 11.03
N VAL A 181 -28.25 2.68 11.39
CA VAL A 181 -28.94 1.39 11.58
C VAL A 181 -30.31 1.35 10.91
N ALA A 182 -30.73 0.18 10.46
CA ALA A 182 -32.13 -0.08 10.14
C ALA A 182 -32.85 -0.57 11.40
N GLN A 183 -34.03 -0.02 11.70
CA GLN A 183 -34.82 -0.38 12.88
C GLN A 183 -35.85 -1.47 12.52
N ILE A 184 -35.96 -2.51 13.34
CA ILE A 184 -36.94 -3.60 13.18
C ILE A 184 -38.06 -3.39 14.20
N PRO A 185 -39.33 -3.23 13.77
CA PRO A 185 -40.44 -3.10 14.70
C PRO A 185 -40.70 -4.40 15.45
N LEU A 186 -41.08 -4.28 16.72
CA LEU A 186 -41.47 -5.39 17.59
C LEU A 186 -42.94 -5.21 17.98
N GLY A 187 -43.69 -6.31 18.11
CA GLY A 187 -45.11 -6.32 18.45
C GLY A 187 -45.51 -7.55 19.25
#